data_AF-A0A662XEN9-F1
#
_entry.id   AF-A0A662XEN9-F1
#
_cell.length_a   1.000
_cell.length_b   1.000
_cell.length_c   1.000
_cell.angle_alpha   90.00
_cell.angle_beta   90.00
_cell.angle_gamma   90.00
#
_symmetry.space_group_name_H-M   'P 1'
#
loop_
_entity.id
_entity.type
_entity.pdbx_description
1 polymer ?
#
loop_
_entity_poly.entity_id
_entity_poly.type
_entity_poly.pdbx_seq_one_letter_code
_entity_poly.pdbx_strand_id
1 'polypeptide(L)' 'MLARQSARLAQRRAYSSLVNKESHVAADQKLFTTVKRPTYIKRDSDGTIYTALLVGLGVGMVQLVRGEVCMATGWSKKE' A
#
# COMPACT_ATOMS: atom_id res chain seq x y z
N MET A 1 -11.62 -47.53 -1.81
CA MET A 1 -10.33 -47.07 -2.37
C MET A 1 -10.47 -45.98 -3.46
N LEU A 2 -11.55 -45.19 -3.50
CA LEU A 2 -11.76 -44.15 -4.53
C LEU A 2 -11.46 -42.71 -4.07
N ALA A 3 -11.42 -42.44 -2.76
CA ALA A 3 -11.16 -41.10 -2.23
C ALA A 3 -9.68 -40.65 -2.29
N ARG A 4 -8.73 -41.60 -2.44
CA ARG A 4 -7.30 -41.28 -2.57
C ARG A 4 -6.89 -40.89 -4.00
N GLN A 5 -7.68 -41.24 -5.00
CA GLN A 5 -7.41 -40.87 -6.40
C GLN A 5 -7.93 -39.47 -6.73
N SER A 6 -9.04 -39.02 -6.12
CA SER A 6 -9.53 -37.64 -6.27
C SER A 6 -8.59 -36.60 -5.66
N ALA A 7 -7.87 -36.94 -4.59
CA ALA A 7 -6.85 -36.06 -4.00
C ALA A 7 -5.64 -35.86 -4.93
N ARG A 8 -5.26 -36.88 -5.73
CA ARG A 8 -4.14 -36.77 -6.69
C ARG A 8 -4.51 -36.00 -7.98
N LEU A 9 -5.79 -35.96 -8.34
CA LEU A 9 -6.28 -35.14 -9.45
C LEU A 9 -6.47 -33.66 -9.06
N ALA A 10 -6.84 -33.38 -7.81
CA ALA A 10 -6.97 -32.02 -7.30
C ALA A 10 -5.61 -31.30 -7.11
N GLN A 11 -4.51 -32.05 -6.95
CA GLN A 11 -3.18 -31.47 -6.68
C GLN A 11 -2.44 -30.98 -7.95
N ARG A 12 -2.97 -31.21 -9.16
CA ARG A 12 -2.29 -30.87 -10.42
C ARG A 12 -2.69 -29.54 -11.08
N ARG A 13 -3.53 -28.71 -10.46
CA ARG A 13 -3.94 -27.40 -11.04
C ARG A 13 -3.92 -26.24 -10.04
N ALA A 14 -2.95 -26.23 -9.14
CA ALA A 14 -2.59 -25.03 -8.36
C ALA A 14 -1.32 -24.35 -8.92
N TYR A 15 -0.91 -24.68 -10.15
CA TYR A 15 0.13 -23.94 -10.86
C TYR A 15 -0.46 -22.64 -11.43
N SER A 16 -0.14 -21.55 -10.75
CA SER A 16 -0.11 -20.18 -11.27
C SER A 16 -1.45 -19.44 -11.37
N SER A 17 -1.99 -19.04 -10.21
CA SER A 17 -2.91 -17.89 -10.12
C SER A 17 -2.26 -16.54 -10.49
N LEU A 18 -0.94 -16.52 -10.78
CA LEU A 18 -0.23 -15.36 -11.32
C LEU A 18 -0.30 -15.27 -12.85
N VAL A 19 -0.40 -16.40 -13.57
CA VAL A 19 -0.46 -16.43 -15.05
C VAL A 19 -1.87 -16.14 -15.59
N ASN A 20 -2.91 -16.30 -14.77
CA ASN A 20 -4.30 -16.10 -15.18
C ASN A 20 -4.90 -14.73 -14.79
N LYS A 21 -4.09 -13.79 -14.30
CA LYS A 21 -4.54 -12.40 -14.10
C LYS A 21 -4.36 -11.62 -15.40
N GLU A 22 -5.32 -10.77 -15.73
CA GLU A 22 -5.16 -9.84 -16.86
C GLU A 22 -3.88 -9.02 -16.69
N SER A 23 -3.09 -8.93 -17.75
CA SER A 23 -1.84 -8.18 -17.73
C SER A 23 -2.13 -6.69 -17.77
N HIS A 24 -1.82 -5.99 -16.67
CA HIS A 24 -1.94 -4.54 -16.59
C HIS A 24 -0.75 -3.80 -17.23
N VAL A 25 0.27 -4.51 -17.72
CA VAL A 25 1.56 -3.95 -18.15
C VAL A 25 1.39 -2.94 -19.30
N ALA A 26 0.61 -3.28 -20.33
CA ALA A 26 0.39 -2.38 -21.46
C ALA A 26 -0.41 -1.11 -21.06
N ALA A 27 -1.38 -1.28 -20.17
CA ALA A 27 -2.17 -0.18 -19.63
C ALA A 27 -1.31 0.77 -18.78
N ASP A 28 -0.46 0.21 -17.92
CA ASP A 28 0.49 0.98 -17.12
C ASP A 28 1.51 1.70 -18.03
N GLN A 29 2.10 1.03 -19.02
CA GLN A 29 3.02 1.68 -19.97
C GLN A 29 2.38 2.87 -20.68
N LYS A 30 1.12 2.74 -21.12
CA LYS A 30 0.36 3.84 -21.70
C LYS A 30 0.14 4.96 -20.67
N LEU A 31 -0.26 4.62 -19.44
CA LEU A 31 -0.48 5.61 -18.38
C LEU A 31 0.80 6.41 -18.08
N PHE A 32 1.94 5.73 -17.97
CA PHE A 32 3.22 6.36 -17.64
C PHE A 32 3.83 7.18 -18.78
N THR A 33 3.42 6.96 -20.02
CA THR A 33 3.94 7.70 -21.18
C THR A 33 3.02 8.81 -21.65
N THR A 34 1.71 8.70 -21.43
CA THR A 34 0.72 9.66 -21.93
C THR A 34 0.29 10.71 -20.91
N VAL A 35 0.27 10.38 -19.62
CA VAL A 35 -0.21 11.29 -18.57
C VAL A 35 0.92 12.20 -18.08
N LYS A 36 0.72 13.52 -18.23
CA LYS A 36 1.61 14.57 -17.69
C LYS A 36 1.31 14.85 -16.22
N ARG A 37 1.54 13.87 -15.37
CA ARG A 37 1.53 14.00 -13.90
C ARG A 37 2.87 13.50 -13.33
N PRO A 38 3.28 13.97 -12.14
CA PRO A 38 4.45 13.43 -11.46
C PRO A 38 4.34 11.91 -11.30
N THR A 39 5.47 11.21 -11.34
CA THR A 39 5.52 9.74 -11.29
C THR A 39 4.89 9.14 -10.03
N TYR A 40 4.87 9.89 -8.93
CA TYR A 40 4.31 9.47 -7.65
C TYR A 40 2.80 9.77 -7.47
N ILE A 41 2.12 10.40 -8.45
CA ILE A 41 0.67 10.67 -8.44
C ILE A 41 0.04 10.34 -9.81
N LYS A 42 0.49 9.26 -10.44
CA LYS A 42 0.11 8.96 -11.83
C LYS A 42 -1.22 8.24 -11.93
N ARG A 43 -1.46 7.31 -11.02
CA ARG A 43 -2.75 6.62 -10.89
C ARG A 43 -3.70 7.47 -10.05
N ASP A 44 -4.99 7.32 -10.29
CA ASP A 44 -5.99 8.06 -9.52
C ASP A 44 -6.01 7.63 -8.03
N SER A 45 -5.63 6.37 -7.74
CA SER A 45 -5.43 5.88 -6.36
C SER A 45 -4.25 6.55 -5.64
N ASP A 46 -3.23 7.00 -6.38
CA ASP A 46 -2.01 7.54 -5.79
C ASP A 46 -2.29 8.84 -5.03
N GLY A 47 -3.29 9.62 -5.45
CA GLY A 47 -3.71 10.84 -4.77
C GLY A 47 -4.21 10.58 -3.35
N THR A 48 -5.03 9.53 -3.16
CA THR A 48 -5.52 9.14 -1.84
C THR A 48 -4.38 8.65 -0.94
N ILE A 49 -3.48 7.83 -1.49
CA ILE A 49 -2.32 7.31 -0.75
C ILE A 49 -1.39 8.46 -0.32
N TYR A 50 -1.11 9.38 -1.24
CA TYR A 50 -0.27 10.54 -0.97
C TYR A 50 -0.89 11.45 0.10
N THR A 51 -2.19 11.69 0.03
CA THR A 51 -2.92 12.48 1.03
C THR A 51 -2.85 11.82 2.41
N ALA A 52 -3.07 10.51 2.49
CA ALA A 52 -2.95 9.77 3.75
C ALA A 52 -1.54 9.87 4.35
N LEU A 53 -0.50 9.78 3.51
CA LEU A 53 0.89 9.95 3.93
C LEU A 53 1.15 11.35 4.49
N LEU A 54 0.68 12.40 3.81
CA LEU A 54 0.83 13.78 4.27
C LEU A 54 0.11 14.03 5.59
N VAL A 55 -1.09 13.49 5.77
CA VAL A 55 -1.83 13.59 7.04
C VAL A 55 -1.07 12.90 8.16
N GLY A 56 -0.58 11.68 7.94
CA GLY A 56 0.23 10.95 8.91
C GLY A 56 1.50 11.71 9.31
N LEU A 57 2.19 12.29 8.32
CA LEU A 57 3.38 13.11 8.53
C LEU A 57 3.05 14.36 9.37
N GLY A 58 1.99 15.08 9.03
CA GLY A 58 1.56 16.28 9.76
C GLY A 58 1.21 15.98 11.21
N VAL A 59 0.45 14.90 11.45
CA VAL A 59 0.12 14.44 12.80
C VAL A 59 1.38 14.05 13.58
N GLY A 60 2.33 13.35 12.95
CA GLY A 60 3.62 13.01 13.55
C GLY A 60 4.44 14.24 13.94
N MET A 61 4.52 15.25 13.06
CA MET A 61 5.22 16.51 13.33
C MET A 61 4.62 17.27 14.51
N VAL A 62 3.28 17.34 14.60
CA VAL A 62 2.60 17.98 15.73
C VAL A 62 2.92 17.24 17.03
N GLN A 63 2.93 15.91 17.03
CA GLN A 63 3.30 15.12 18.20
C GLN A 63 4.76 15.33 18.63
N LEU A 64 5.68 15.42 17.67
CA LEU A 64 7.09 15.72 17.95
C LEU A 64 7.25 17.09 18.63
N VAL A 65 6.67 18.14 18.04
CA VAL A 65 6.73 19.49 18.62
C VAL A 65 6.07 19.52 20.00
N ARG A 66 4.91 18.88 20.16
CA ARG A 66 4.24 18.79 21.46
C ARG A 66 5.12 18.07 22.49
N GLY A 67 5.78 16.99 22.09
CA GLY A 67 6.71 16.25 22.94
C GLY A 67 7.86 17.12 23.41
N GLU A 68 8.53 17.83 22.50
CA GLU A 68 9.62 18.75 22.83
C GLU A 68 9.18 19.87 23.77
N VAL A 69 8.02 20.49 23.51
CA VAL A 69 7.47 21.54 24.39
C VAL A 69 7.17 20.99 25.78
N CYS A 70 6.49 19.85 25.90
CA CYS A 70 6.20 19.24 27.20
C CYS A 70 7.48 18.85 27.96
N MET A 71 8.51 18.36 27.27
CA MET A 71 9.81 18.05 27.87
C MET A 71 10.51 19.32 28.36
N ALA A 72 10.49 20.39 27.58
CA ALA A 72 11.11 21.67 27.92
C ALA A 72 10.41 22.40 29.08
N THR A 73 9.08 22.38 29.12
CA THR A 73 8.29 23.07 30.17
C THR A 73 7.97 22.20 31.37
N GLY A 74 8.33 20.91 31.34
CA GLY A 74 8.02 19.94 32.39
C GLY A 74 6.52 19.67 32.56
N TRP A 75 5.70 20.05 31.59
CA TRP A 75 4.24 19.95 31.64
C TRP A 75 3.78 18.51 31.31
N SER A 76 2.62 18.09 31.84
CA SER A 76 2.02 16.77 31.58
C SER A 76 2.79 15.55 32.10
N LYS A 77 3.67 15.72 33.10
CA LYS A 77 4.18 14.58 33.87
C LYS A 77 3.02 13.96 34.65
N LYS A 78 2.79 12.65 34.49
CA LYS A 78 1.92 11.91 35.42
C LYS A 78 2.66 11.80 36.75
N GLU A 79 1.94 12.07 37.84
CA GLU A 79 2.35 11.63 39.18
C GLU A 79 2.51 10.11 39.24
#